data_AF-A0A6L7TEY0-F1
#
_entry.id   AF-A0A6L7TEY0-F1
#
_cell.length_a   1.000
_cell.length_b   1.000
_cell.length_c   1.000
_cell.angle_alpha   90.00
_cell.angle_beta   90.00
_cell.angle_gamma   90.00
#
_symmetry.space_group_name_H-M   'P 1'
#
loop_
_entity.id
_entity.type
_entity.pdbx_description
1 polymer ?
#
loop_
_entity_poly.entity_id
_entity_poly.type
_entity_poly.pdbx_seq_one_letter_code
_entity_poly.pdbx_strand_id
1 'polypeptide(L)'
;MFVARNTLQGTGVSVRDHGKAYGSEERLKGAAFLANANHVVWGTFLHEFMHLWVSDVEVIPSNFTAYLGYCSVGGWLGGFQSDELQSLGDGKYSAGQFEPHGAPNFVFYSELEVYLAGWLPASNVPDTWVAEDGEWSKKELTEEELADCEIKDSPLAGTLDIDCITEKDDNVNRVFTASKISSWSIEQVIEKIGPRVHNFEHSQKEFRVAFVLFPMVGDSFTIKELVVADLFIEKFSKDSFSPDQLRISIDDSPSTTYTLRSTMGDKALNFWEATRGRAKMEAGYLQSFRKPAR
;
A
#
# COMPACT_ATOMS: atom_id res chain seq x y z
N MET A 1 2.31 5.39 6.91
CA MET A 1 1.05 5.34 7.70
C MET A 1 1.35 5.35 9.21
N PHE A 2 0.43 5.85 10.04
CA PHE A 2 0.45 5.65 11.50
C PHE A 2 -0.82 4.92 11.95
N VAL A 3 -0.69 3.83 12.73
CA VAL A 3 -1.81 3.08 13.31
C VAL A 3 -2.04 3.53 14.75
N ALA A 4 -3.13 4.26 14.99
CA ALA A 4 -3.52 4.72 16.32
C ALA A 4 -4.12 3.59 17.16
N ARG A 5 -4.81 2.66 16.51
CA ARG A 5 -5.51 1.56 17.16
C ARG A 5 -5.51 0.31 16.28
N ASN A 6 -5.04 -0.79 16.84
CA ASN A 6 -5.21 -2.13 16.29
C ASN A 6 -5.87 -3.02 17.35
N THR A 7 -7.15 -3.35 17.16
CA THR A 7 -7.89 -4.30 18.01
C THR A 7 -7.93 -5.70 17.40
N LEU A 8 -7.26 -5.91 16.27
CA LEU A 8 -7.35 -7.13 15.49
C LEU A 8 -6.44 -8.19 16.10
N GLN A 9 -7.01 -9.36 16.41
CA GLN A 9 -6.28 -10.54 16.88
C GLN A 9 -6.21 -11.61 15.78
N GLY A 10 -5.20 -12.48 15.82
CA GLY A 10 -5.00 -13.47 14.76
C GLY A 10 -4.43 -12.86 13.48
N THR A 11 -3.62 -11.81 13.62
CA THR A 11 -2.87 -11.15 12.56
C THR A 11 -1.37 -11.16 12.87
N GLY A 12 -0.89 -11.90 13.86
CA GLY A 12 0.52 -11.87 14.30
C GLY A 12 0.97 -10.55 14.96
N VAL A 13 0.13 -9.51 14.94
CA VAL A 13 0.43 -8.19 15.52
C VAL A 13 -0.15 -8.07 16.92
N SER A 14 0.58 -7.42 17.82
CA SER A 14 0.07 -7.07 19.15
C SER A 14 -1.10 -6.10 19.06
N VAL A 15 -2.13 -6.35 19.86
CA VAL A 15 -3.23 -5.39 20.06
C VAL A 15 -2.68 -4.12 20.70
N ARG A 16 -3.04 -2.95 20.15
CA ARG A 16 -2.64 -1.63 20.66
C ARG A 16 -3.79 -0.64 20.56
N ASP A 17 -3.91 0.24 21.54
CA ASP A 17 -4.88 1.33 21.52
C ASP A 17 -4.25 2.60 22.10
N HIS A 18 -3.88 3.51 21.21
CA HIS A 18 -3.41 4.84 21.54
C HIS A 18 -4.48 5.91 21.28
N GLY A 19 -5.73 5.53 20.99
CA GLY A 19 -6.79 6.46 20.58
C GLY A 19 -6.98 7.62 21.57
N LYS A 20 -6.89 7.32 22.87
CA LYS A 20 -6.99 8.33 23.94
C LYS A 20 -5.87 9.39 23.87
N ALA A 21 -4.65 9.02 23.48
CA ALA A 21 -3.55 9.96 23.32
C ALA A 21 -3.78 10.95 22.16
N TYR A 22 -4.63 10.57 21.19
CA TYR A 22 -5.03 11.42 20.06
C TYR A 22 -6.39 12.10 20.29
N GLY A 23 -6.91 12.13 21.52
CA GLY A 23 -8.20 12.73 21.84
C GLY A 23 -9.40 12.00 21.21
N SER A 24 -9.20 10.75 20.78
CA SER A 24 -10.25 9.91 20.22
C SER A 24 -10.75 8.93 21.27
N GLU A 25 -12.05 8.99 21.60
CA GLU A 25 -12.74 7.94 22.35
C GLU A 25 -12.90 6.70 21.45
N GLU A 26 -11.79 6.02 21.15
CA GLU A 26 -11.76 4.72 20.47
C GLU A 26 -12.17 4.71 18.98
N ARG A 27 -12.38 5.87 18.36
CA ARG A 27 -12.87 5.98 16.98
C ARG A 27 -11.79 6.03 15.91
N LEU A 28 -10.59 6.52 16.25
CA LEU A 28 -9.47 6.66 15.32
C LEU A 28 -8.71 5.34 15.16
N LYS A 29 -8.70 4.76 13.96
CA LYS A 29 -7.87 3.60 13.64
C LYS A 29 -6.43 3.97 13.29
N GLY A 30 -6.24 5.04 12.53
CA GLY A 30 -4.92 5.48 12.09
C GLY A 30 -5.00 6.72 11.20
N ALA A 31 -3.85 7.18 10.74
CA ALA A 31 -3.69 8.34 9.88
C ALA A 31 -2.60 8.07 8.82
N ALA A 32 -2.94 8.24 7.55
CA ALA A 32 -1.97 8.26 6.46
C ALA A 32 -1.57 9.71 6.18
N PHE A 33 -0.26 9.95 6.09
CA PHE A 33 0.27 11.24 5.68
C PHE A 33 0.68 11.13 4.22
N LEU A 34 -0.03 11.85 3.35
CA LEU A 34 0.27 11.94 1.93
C LEU A 34 0.77 13.34 1.63
N ALA A 35 1.93 13.46 0.98
CA ALA A 35 2.57 14.76 0.73
C ALA A 35 1.75 15.67 -0.21
N ASN A 36 0.90 15.09 -1.06
CA ASN A 36 -0.01 15.82 -1.93
C ASN A 36 -1.25 14.98 -2.29
N ALA A 37 -2.30 15.63 -2.81
CA ALA A 37 -3.56 14.98 -3.18
C ALA A 37 -3.43 13.99 -4.34
N ASN A 38 -2.41 14.10 -5.21
CA ASN A 38 -2.20 13.15 -6.29
C ASN A 38 -1.87 11.75 -5.74
N HIS A 39 -1.28 11.64 -4.55
CA HIS A 39 -0.97 10.34 -3.96
C HIS A 39 -2.20 9.51 -3.60
N VAL A 40 -3.39 10.13 -3.51
CA VAL A 40 -4.66 9.41 -3.26
C VAL A 40 -5.01 8.48 -4.43
N VAL A 41 -4.67 8.84 -5.68
CA VAL A 41 -4.97 8.04 -6.88
C VAL A 41 -3.72 7.51 -7.57
N TRP A 42 -2.67 8.32 -7.65
CA TRP A 42 -1.43 8.01 -8.36
C TRP A 42 -0.30 7.56 -7.45
N GLY A 43 -0.53 7.53 -6.14
CA GLY A 43 0.45 7.05 -5.18
C GLY A 43 0.01 5.75 -4.52
N THR A 44 0.62 5.47 -3.38
CA THR A 44 0.49 4.23 -2.62
C THR A 44 -0.69 4.24 -1.63
N PHE A 45 -1.75 5.00 -1.88
CA PHE A 45 -2.82 5.14 -0.87
C PHE A 45 -3.46 3.80 -0.49
N LEU A 46 -3.74 2.90 -1.45
CA LEU A 46 -4.25 1.56 -1.13
C LEU A 46 -3.26 0.74 -0.28
N HIS A 47 -1.96 0.84 -0.57
CA HIS A 47 -0.91 0.21 0.23
C HIS A 47 -0.92 0.74 1.66
N GLU A 48 -0.83 2.07 1.81
CA GLU A 48 -0.83 2.72 3.13
C GLU A 48 -2.10 2.36 3.90
N PHE A 49 -3.25 2.38 3.23
CA PHE A 49 -4.53 2.08 3.86
C PHE A 49 -4.62 0.63 4.35
N MET A 50 -4.06 -0.34 3.61
CA MET A 50 -4.06 -1.74 4.02
C MET A 50 -3.27 -1.99 5.31
N HIS A 51 -2.27 -1.16 5.62
CA HIS A 51 -1.59 -1.22 6.90
C HIS A 51 -2.51 -1.00 8.12
N LEU A 52 -3.73 -0.47 7.97
CA LEU A 52 -4.69 -0.43 9.08
C LEU A 52 -5.13 -1.82 9.55
N TRP A 53 -4.96 -2.85 8.71
CA TRP A 53 -5.29 -4.24 9.03
C TRP A 53 -4.07 -5.16 9.01
N VAL A 54 -3.06 -4.82 8.21
CA VAL A 54 -1.90 -5.67 7.93
C VAL A 54 -0.64 -4.79 8.03
N SER A 55 -0.27 -4.37 9.25
CA SER A 55 0.90 -3.49 9.47
C SER A 55 2.19 -4.23 9.79
N ASP A 56 2.12 -5.36 10.48
CA ASP A 56 3.31 -5.98 11.11
C ASP A 56 3.22 -7.52 11.09
N VAL A 57 2.58 -8.08 10.05
CA VAL A 57 2.34 -9.52 9.99
C VAL A 57 3.62 -10.24 9.55
N GLU A 58 4.45 -10.63 10.51
CA GLU A 58 5.55 -11.58 10.30
C GLU A 58 5.00 -13.01 10.08
N VAL A 59 4.14 -13.20 9.07
CA VAL A 59 3.67 -14.56 8.71
C VAL A 59 4.87 -15.44 8.39
N ILE A 60 5.86 -14.84 7.71
CA ILE A 60 6.96 -15.54 7.09
C ILE A 60 8.26 -15.01 7.69
N PRO A 61 9.11 -15.87 8.27
CA PRO A 61 10.40 -15.44 8.76
C PRO A 61 11.24 -15.06 7.55
N SER A 62 11.41 -13.76 7.32
CA SER A 62 12.32 -13.23 6.31
C SER A 62 13.23 -12.18 6.93
N ASN A 63 14.49 -12.16 6.51
CA ASN A 63 15.42 -11.06 6.79
C ASN A 63 15.11 -9.82 5.94
N PHE A 64 14.05 -9.86 5.14
CA PHE A 64 13.58 -8.78 4.28
C PHE A 64 12.37 -8.08 4.90
N THR A 65 12.45 -6.75 4.94
CA THR A 65 11.53 -5.85 5.68
C THR A 65 10.28 -5.45 4.91
N ALA A 66 10.07 -6.01 3.71
CA ALA A 66 8.85 -5.84 2.93
C ALA A 66 7.74 -6.74 3.47
N TYR A 67 7.07 -6.33 4.54
CA TYR A 67 5.85 -6.86 5.18
C TYR A 67 5.45 -8.35 5.01
N LEU A 68 5.29 -8.88 3.79
CA LEU A 68 5.00 -10.30 3.51
C LEU A 68 6.21 -11.14 3.08
N GLY A 69 7.42 -10.56 3.03
CA GLY A 69 8.68 -11.23 2.81
C GLY A 69 8.83 -11.89 1.43
N TYR A 70 9.61 -12.97 1.38
CA TYR A 70 9.81 -13.76 0.17
C TYR A 70 8.69 -14.79 -0.01
N CYS A 71 7.50 -14.32 -0.35
CA CYS A 71 6.37 -15.21 -0.60
C CYS A 71 5.56 -14.82 -1.81
N SER A 72 4.75 -15.75 -2.32
CA SER A 72 4.02 -15.55 -3.55
C SER A 72 2.67 -14.84 -3.39
N VAL A 73 2.54 -13.96 -2.40
CA VAL A 73 1.28 -13.24 -2.17
C VAL A 73 1.00 -12.24 -3.27
N GLY A 74 2.05 -11.58 -3.79
CA GLY A 74 1.95 -10.70 -4.96
C GLY A 74 0.96 -9.55 -4.80
N GLY A 75 0.80 -9.05 -3.57
CA GLY A 75 -0.20 -8.05 -3.18
C GLY A 75 0.35 -6.64 -3.09
N TRP A 76 -0.42 -5.74 -2.46
CA TRP A 76 0.04 -4.36 -2.23
C TRP A 76 1.16 -4.29 -1.21
N LEU A 77 1.13 -5.16 -0.21
CA LEU A 77 2.10 -5.24 0.89
C LEU A 77 3.29 -6.15 0.57
N GLY A 78 3.39 -6.57 -0.69
CA GLY A 78 4.54 -7.25 -1.23
C GLY A 78 4.34 -8.74 -1.49
N GLY A 79 5.48 -9.41 -1.63
CA GLY A 79 5.57 -10.76 -2.18
C GLY A 79 5.65 -10.76 -3.71
N PHE A 80 6.15 -11.85 -4.27
CA PHE A 80 6.35 -12.02 -5.71
C PHE A 80 5.12 -12.63 -6.40
N GLN A 81 5.01 -12.42 -7.71
CA GLN A 81 4.04 -13.13 -8.54
C GLN A 81 4.47 -14.60 -8.72
N SER A 82 3.63 -15.55 -8.29
CA SER A 82 3.96 -16.98 -8.29
C SER A 82 4.28 -17.53 -9.68
N ASP A 83 3.57 -17.06 -10.71
CA ASP A 83 3.72 -17.54 -12.09
C ASP A 83 5.04 -17.11 -12.75
N GLU A 84 5.73 -16.14 -12.15
CA GLU A 84 7.06 -15.71 -12.57
C GLU A 84 8.20 -16.36 -11.77
N LEU A 85 7.91 -17.21 -10.78
CA LEU A 85 8.95 -17.89 -10.00
C LEU A 85 9.67 -18.96 -10.85
N GLN A 86 10.99 -18.86 -10.89
CA GLN A 86 11.88 -19.77 -11.60
C GLN A 86 13.05 -20.17 -10.70
N SER A 87 13.38 -21.46 -10.68
CA SER A 87 14.61 -21.94 -10.06
C SER A 87 15.78 -21.72 -11.01
N LEU A 88 16.87 -21.15 -10.50
CA LEU A 88 18.12 -20.94 -11.24
C LEU A 88 19.19 -21.99 -10.89
N GLY A 89 18.89 -22.92 -9.98
CA GLY A 89 19.85 -23.86 -9.42
C GLY A 89 20.60 -23.31 -8.20
N ASP A 90 21.31 -24.20 -7.48
CA ASP A 90 22.16 -23.85 -6.33
C ASP A 90 21.49 -22.97 -5.25
N GLY A 91 20.19 -23.22 -4.99
CA GLY A 91 19.40 -22.46 -4.01
C GLY A 91 19.06 -21.03 -4.44
N LYS A 92 19.25 -20.69 -5.71
CA LYS A 92 18.89 -19.39 -6.31
C LYS A 92 17.56 -19.48 -7.06
N TYR A 93 16.79 -18.41 -6.96
CA TYR A 93 15.48 -18.26 -7.57
C TYR A 93 15.36 -16.87 -8.17
N SER A 94 14.64 -16.76 -9.28
CA SER A 94 14.14 -15.47 -9.76
C SER A 94 12.62 -15.44 -9.70
N ALA A 95 12.03 -14.31 -9.35
CA ALA A 95 10.58 -14.13 -9.48
C ALA A 95 10.23 -12.74 -10.04
N GLY A 96 8.96 -12.53 -10.32
CA GLY A 96 8.42 -11.25 -10.75
C GLY A 96 8.51 -10.17 -9.68
N GLN A 97 7.84 -9.05 -9.92
CA GLN A 97 7.84 -7.91 -9.01
C GLN A 97 7.43 -8.31 -7.58
N PHE A 98 8.28 -7.97 -6.60
CA PHE A 98 8.07 -8.25 -5.16
C PHE A 98 7.25 -7.17 -4.46
N GLU A 99 7.30 -5.93 -4.94
CA GLU A 99 6.53 -4.83 -4.36
C GLU A 99 6.13 -3.82 -5.46
N PRO A 100 4.88 -3.38 -5.51
CA PRO A 100 4.44 -2.30 -6.38
C PRO A 100 4.83 -0.91 -5.82
N HIS A 101 6.04 -0.76 -5.28
CA HIS A 101 6.50 0.53 -4.74
C HIS A 101 6.39 1.64 -5.78
N GLY A 102 5.72 2.73 -5.42
CA GLY A 102 5.49 3.87 -6.32
C GLY A 102 4.53 3.60 -7.48
N ALA A 103 3.95 2.40 -7.58
CA ALA A 103 2.92 2.15 -8.58
C ALA A 103 1.63 2.88 -8.18
N PRO A 104 0.89 3.46 -9.15
CA PRO A 104 -0.46 3.95 -8.89
C PRO A 104 -1.35 2.81 -8.39
N ASN A 105 -2.52 3.16 -7.81
CA ASN A 105 -3.52 2.23 -7.25
C ASN A 105 -4.06 1.18 -8.27
N PHE A 106 -3.24 0.31 -8.85
CA PHE A 106 -3.54 -0.59 -9.98
C PHE A 106 -3.54 -2.07 -9.59
N VAL A 107 -3.06 -2.39 -8.40
CA VAL A 107 -2.96 -3.77 -7.91
C VAL A 107 -4.19 -4.07 -7.05
N PHE A 108 -4.79 -5.24 -7.24
CA PHE A 108 -5.81 -5.70 -6.31
C PHE A 108 -5.14 -6.20 -5.04
N TYR A 109 -5.81 -6.11 -3.90
CA TYR A 109 -5.35 -6.86 -2.75
C TYR A 109 -5.36 -8.36 -3.06
N SER A 110 -4.32 -9.05 -2.66
CA SER A 110 -4.21 -10.51 -2.69
C SER A 110 -5.27 -11.13 -1.78
N GLU A 111 -5.63 -12.39 -2.04
CA GLU A 111 -6.62 -13.09 -1.22
C GLU A 111 -6.11 -13.29 0.23
N LEU A 112 -4.79 -13.40 0.45
CA LEU A 112 -4.23 -13.42 1.81
C LEU A 112 -4.38 -12.08 2.53
N GLU A 113 -4.08 -10.94 1.89
CA GLU A 113 -4.29 -9.62 2.49
C GLU A 113 -5.76 -9.39 2.83
N VAL A 114 -6.67 -9.78 1.94
CA VAL A 114 -8.13 -9.69 2.15
C VAL A 114 -8.58 -10.61 3.28
N TYR A 115 -7.99 -11.80 3.43
CA TYR A 115 -8.22 -12.68 4.58
C TYR A 115 -7.73 -12.06 5.90
N LEU A 116 -6.51 -11.51 5.93
CA LEU A 116 -5.94 -10.86 7.12
C LEU A 116 -6.76 -9.62 7.52
N ALA A 117 -7.27 -8.87 6.54
CA ALA A 117 -8.24 -7.80 6.75
C ALA A 117 -9.60 -8.29 7.29
N GLY A 118 -9.86 -9.59 7.20
CA GLY A 118 -11.08 -10.23 7.66
C GLY A 118 -12.23 -10.10 6.67
N TRP A 119 -11.96 -10.05 5.36
CA TRP A 119 -13.00 -9.91 4.32
C TRP A 119 -13.14 -11.15 3.42
N LEU A 120 -12.31 -12.18 3.65
CA LEU A 120 -12.34 -13.43 2.91
C LEU A 120 -12.35 -14.63 3.86
N PRO A 121 -13.16 -15.68 3.62
CA PRO A 121 -13.04 -16.93 4.35
C PRO A 121 -11.70 -17.61 4.05
N ALA A 122 -11.14 -18.32 5.04
CA ALA A 122 -9.88 -19.04 4.90
C ALA A 122 -9.91 -20.03 3.72
N SER A 123 -11.05 -20.71 3.50
CA SER A 123 -11.25 -21.67 2.40
C SER A 123 -11.05 -21.11 0.99
N ASN A 124 -11.01 -19.78 0.85
CA ASN A 124 -10.84 -19.09 -0.43
C ASN A 124 -9.43 -18.50 -0.58
N VAL A 125 -8.56 -18.66 0.42
CA VAL A 125 -7.15 -18.27 0.32
C VAL A 125 -6.40 -19.42 -0.35
N PRO A 126 -5.76 -19.18 -1.51
CA PRO A 126 -4.93 -20.20 -2.13
C PRO A 126 -3.66 -20.45 -1.32
N ASP A 127 -3.06 -21.62 -1.52
CA ASP A 127 -1.72 -21.90 -1.01
C ASP A 127 -0.72 -20.83 -1.47
N THR A 128 0.16 -20.44 -0.56
CA THR A 128 1.19 -19.43 -0.80
C THR A 128 2.55 -20.08 -0.80
N TRP A 129 3.36 -19.82 -1.82
CA TRP A 129 4.75 -20.26 -1.80
C TRP A 129 5.58 -19.36 -0.90
N VAL A 130 6.42 -19.97 -0.08
CA VAL A 130 7.25 -19.31 0.91
C VAL A 130 8.70 -19.71 0.67
N ALA A 131 9.55 -18.71 0.43
CA ALA A 131 10.98 -18.92 0.35
C ALA A 131 11.58 -18.81 1.76
N GLU A 132 11.88 -19.97 2.34
CA GLU A 132 12.43 -20.04 3.69
C GLU A 132 13.87 -19.52 3.70
N ASP A 133 14.18 -18.69 4.70
CA ASP A 133 15.48 -18.02 4.84
C ASP A 133 15.85 -17.19 3.60
N GLY A 134 14.83 -16.62 2.93
CA GLY A 134 15.00 -15.83 1.73
C GLY A 134 15.91 -14.62 1.94
N GLU A 135 16.84 -14.40 1.01
CA GLU A 135 17.74 -13.25 0.99
C GLU A 135 18.03 -12.80 -0.45
N TRP A 136 18.07 -11.49 -0.69
CA TRP A 136 18.43 -10.95 -2.00
C TRP A 136 19.84 -11.40 -2.38
N SER A 137 19.99 -11.85 -3.63
CA SER A 137 21.33 -12.08 -4.16
C SER A 137 22.03 -10.73 -4.26
N LYS A 138 23.07 -10.52 -3.47
CA LYS A 138 23.90 -9.32 -3.60
C LYS A 138 24.58 -9.35 -4.98
N LYS A 139 24.30 -8.36 -5.81
CA LYS A 139 25.12 -8.10 -7.00
C LYS A 139 26.50 -7.65 -6.51
N GLU A 140 27.54 -8.43 -6.78
CA GLU A 140 28.90 -7.93 -6.65
C GLU A 140 29.12 -6.93 -7.80
N LEU A 141 29.25 -5.65 -7.47
CA LEU A 141 29.54 -4.60 -8.45
C LEU A 141 30.98 -4.75 -8.93
N THR A 142 31.19 -4.59 -10.23
CA THR A 142 32.54 -4.54 -10.82
C THR A 142 33.24 -3.23 -10.44
N GLU A 143 34.59 -3.21 -10.50
CA GLU A 143 35.38 -1.98 -10.27
C GLU A 143 34.98 -0.84 -11.22
N GLU A 144 34.50 -1.18 -12.43
CA GLU A 144 34.01 -0.23 -13.43
C GLU A 144 32.64 0.36 -13.06
N GLU A 145 31.69 -0.46 -12.59
CA GLU A 145 30.38 0.02 -12.09
C GLU A 145 30.53 0.87 -10.83
N LEU A 146 31.48 0.54 -9.95
CA LEU A 146 31.80 1.37 -8.78
C LEU A 146 32.44 2.70 -9.17
N ALA A 147 33.21 2.75 -10.27
CA ALA A 147 33.82 3.97 -10.77
C ALA A 147 32.83 4.94 -11.43
N ASP A 148 31.72 4.43 -11.98
CA ASP A 148 30.62 5.24 -12.55
C ASP A 148 29.71 5.85 -11.45
N CYS A 149 29.85 5.40 -10.19
CA CYS A 149 29.23 6.01 -9.03
C CYS A 149 30.01 7.22 -8.53
N GLU A 150 30.03 8.29 -9.34
CA GLU A 150 30.52 9.58 -8.88
C GLU A 150 29.57 10.16 -7.83
N ILE A 151 30.13 10.53 -6.67
CA ILE A 151 29.48 11.41 -5.70
C ILE A 151 29.30 12.76 -6.41
N LYS A 152 28.13 12.97 -7.03
CA LYS A 152 27.77 14.32 -7.48
C LYS A 152 27.61 15.15 -6.23
N ASP A 153 28.33 16.27 -6.14
CA ASP A 153 28.27 17.25 -5.06
C ASP A 153 26.83 17.70 -4.79
N SER A 154 26.09 16.90 -4.03
CA SER A 154 24.80 17.26 -3.46
C SER A 154 25.08 18.23 -2.32
N PRO A 155 24.35 19.36 -2.21
CA PRO A 155 24.56 20.33 -1.13
C PRO A 155 24.25 19.78 0.28
N LEU A 156 23.82 18.52 0.38
CA LEU A 156 23.77 17.74 1.62
C LEU A 156 25.03 16.86 1.71
N ALA A 157 26.15 17.48 2.07
CA ALA A 157 27.41 16.77 2.29
C ALA A 157 27.25 15.69 3.37
N GLY A 158 27.34 14.41 3.00
CA GLY A 158 27.49 13.28 3.93
C GLY A 158 26.64 12.05 3.68
N THR A 159 25.68 12.08 2.75
CA THR A 159 24.95 10.87 2.33
C THR A 159 25.57 10.31 1.06
N LEU A 160 26.04 9.05 1.12
CA LEU A 160 26.26 8.24 -0.09
C LEU A 160 25.04 8.40 -1.00
N ASP A 161 25.28 8.60 -2.29
CA ASP A 161 24.25 8.53 -3.31
C ASP A 161 23.73 7.08 -3.36
N ILE A 162 22.70 6.80 -2.54
CA ILE A 162 22.03 5.49 -2.46
C ILE A 162 21.50 5.10 -3.84
N ASP A 163 21.18 6.07 -4.70
CA ASP A 163 20.60 5.85 -6.03
C ASP A 163 21.55 5.09 -6.96
N CYS A 164 22.87 5.14 -6.70
CA CYS A 164 23.85 4.37 -7.47
C CYS A 164 23.86 2.87 -7.12
N ILE A 165 23.32 2.50 -5.96
CA ILE A 165 23.15 1.11 -5.51
C ILE A 165 21.72 0.62 -5.81
N THR A 166 20.72 1.51 -5.88
CA THR A 166 19.30 1.12 -5.89
C THR A 166 18.54 1.35 -7.19
N GLU A 167 18.91 2.30 -8.07
CA GLU A 167 18.00 2.69 -9.17
C GLU A 167 18.38 2.21 -10.58
N LYS A 168 19.61 1.77 -10.82
CA LYS A 168 20.01 1.39 -12.20
C LYS A 168 19.50 0.02 -12.66
N ASP A 169 18.79 -0.75 -11.84
CA ASP A 169 18.44 -2.11 -12.23
C ASP A 169 17.25 -2.74 -11.49
N ASP A 170 16.07 -2.15 -11.63
CA ASP A 170 14.78 -2.77 -11.27
C ASP A 170 14.55 -4.15 -11.96
N ASN A 171 15.43 -4.54 -12.89
CA ASN A 171 15.45 -5.85 -13.54
C ASN A 171 16.52 -6.83 -13.02
N VAL A 172 17.54 -6.40 -12.28
CA VAL A 172 18.60 -7.31 -11.78
C VAL A 172 18.35 -7.77 -10.34
N ASN A 173 17.56 -7.04 -9.56
CA ASN A 173 17.16 -7.45 -8.21
C ASN A 173 15.96 -8.42 -8.19
N ARG A 174 15.79 -9.26 -9.22
CA ARG A 174 14.75 -10.32 -9.21
C ARG A 174 15.25 -11.63 -8.67
N VAL A 175 16.55 -11.74 -8.39
CA VAL A 175 17.19 -12.97 -7.95
C VAL A 175 17.40 -12.97 -6.44
N PHE A 176 16.93 -14.02 -5.78
CA PHE A 176 17.10 -14.23 -4.35
C PHE A 176 17.57 -15.67 -4.08
N THR A 177 18.20 -15.86 -2.94
CA THR A 177 18.55 -17.19 -2.41
C THR A 177 17.49 -17.61 -1.40
N ALA A 178 17.25 -18.90 -1.27
CA ALA A 178 16.41 -19.47 -0.22
C ALA A 178 16.86 -20.90 0.09
N SER A 179 16.68 -21.34 1.33
CA SER A 179 17.00 -22.72 1.73
C SER A 179 16.07 -23.73 1.04
N LYS A 180 14.81 -23.35 0.85
CA LYS A 180 13.82 -24.05 0.04
C LYS A 180 12.61 -23.15 -0.25
N ILE A 181 11.84 -23.52 -1.28
CA ILE A 181 10.48 -23.01 -1.51
C ILE A 181 9.49 -24.04 -0.97
N SER A 182 8.66 -23.64 0.00
CA SER A 182 7.59 -24.47 0.56
C SER A 182 6.22 -23.92 0.17
N SER A 183 5.24 -24.80 -0.01
CA SER A 183 3.84 -24.40 -0.17
C SER A 183 3.20 -24.35 1.21
N TRP A 184 2.66 -23.19 1.59
CA TRP A 184 1.95 -23.00 2.85
C TRP A 184 0.45 -22.89 2.58
N SER A 185 -0.34 -23.77 3.20
CA SER A 185 -1.78 -23.61 3.23
C SER A 185 -2.18 -22.51 4.22
N ILE A 186 -3.43 -22.04 4.11
CA ILE A 186 -3.96 -21.06 5.05
C ILE A 186 -4.01 -21.59 6.49
N GLU A 187 -4.18 -22.89 6.70
CA GLU A 187 -4.15 -23.51 8.02
C GLU A 187 -2.76 -23.39 8.65
N GLN A 188 -1.68 -23.54 7.88
CA GLN A 188 -0.31 -23.37 8.38
C GLN A 188 -0.03 -21.91 8.75
N VAL A 189 -0.56 -20.97 7.96
CA VAL A 189 -0.52 -19.53 8.30
C VAL A 189 -1.26 -19.28 9.62
N ILE A 190 -2.48 -19.82 9.77
CA ILE A 190 -3.31 -19.68 10.98
C ILE A 190 -2.64 -20.32 12.20
N GLU A 191 -2.01 -21.47 12.05
CA GLU A 191 -1.28 -22.12 13.15
C GLU A 191 -0.17 -21.21 13.69
N LYS A 192 0.47 -20.44 12.80
CA LYS A 192 1.56 -19.54 13.16
C LYS A 192 1.10 -18.23 13.77
N ILE A 193 0.10 -17.57 13.18
CA ILE A 193 -0.32 -16.20 13.59
C ILE A 193 -1.59 -16.18 14.47
N GLY A 194 -2.21 -17.34 14.67
CA GLY A 194 -3.49 -17.52 15.33
C GLY A 194 -4.69 -17.35 14.39
N PRO A 195 -5.85 -17.94 14.74
CA PRO A 195 -7.07 -17.77 13.95
C PRO A 195 -7.59 -16.35 14.06
N ARG A 196 -8.20 -15.87 12.96
CA ARG A 196 -8.76 -14.54 12.90
C ARG A 196 -10.01 -14.41 13.76
N VAL A 197 -9.96 -13.57 14.81
CA VAL A 197 -11.11 -13.36 15.74
C VAL A 197 -12.22 -12.54 15.09
N HIS A 198 -11.87 -11.52 14.31
CA HIS A 198 -12.82 -10.83 13.43
C HIS A 198 -12.68 -11.43 12.04
N ASN A 199 -13.40 -12.51 11.79
CA ASN A 199 -13.38 -13.24 10.52
C ASN A 199 -14.25 -12.54 9.45
N PHE A 200 -14.37 -13.15 8.28
CA PHE A 200 -15.16 -12.63 7.16
C PHE A 200 -16.65 -12.38 7.46
N GLU A 201 -17.21 -13.03 8.48
CA GLU A 201 -18.62 -12.85 8.85
C GLU A 201 -18.82 -11.60 9.71
N HIS A 202 -17.88 -11.32 10.60
CA HIS A 202 -18.03 -10.31 11.66
C HIS A 202 -17.12 -9.09 11.52
N SER A 203 -16.22 -9.08 10.55
CA SER A 203 -15.37 -7.92 10.32
C SER A 203 -16.15 -6.72 9.81
N GLN A 204 -15.68 -5.55 10.23
CA GLN A 204 -16.07 -4.28 9.62
C GLN A 204 -15.73 -4.33 8.13
N LYS A 205 -16.72 -4.03 7.28
CA LYS A 205 -16.58 -3.92 5.81
C LYS A 205 -16.91 -2.52 5.29
N GLU A 206 -17.35 -1.64 6.18
CA GLU A 206 -17.73 -0.27 5.88
C GLU A 206 -16.87 0.67 6.72
N PHE A 207 -16.05 1.49 6.07
CA PHE A 207 -15.09 2.36 6.72
C PHE A 207 -15.43 3.82 6.48
N ARG A 208 -15.26 4.66 7.50
CA ARG A 208 -15.34 6.11 7.35
C ARG A 208 -13.95 6.69 7.44
N VAL A 209 -13.57 7.48 6.45
CA VAL A 209 -12.27 8.13 6.37
C VAL A 209 -12.46 9.64 6.32
N ALA A 210 -11.66 10.35 7.12
CA ALA A 210 -11.57 11.80 7.06
C ALA A 210 -10.26 12.16 6.35
N PHE A 211 -10.38 12.92 5.25
CA PHE A 211 -9.24 13.48 4.56
C PHE A 211 -8.97 14.88 5.10
N VAL A 212 -7.73 15.14 5.51
CA VAL A 212 -7.30 16.45 5.98
C VAL A 212 -6.12 16.88 5.14
N LEU A 213 -6.27 18.03 4.47
CA LEU A 213 -5.24 18.62 3.62
C LEU A 213 -4.56 19.74 4.39
N PHE A 214 -3.23 19.71 4.45
CA PHE A 214 -2.42 20.75 5.07
C PHE A 214 -1.46 21.34 4.03
N PRO A 215 -1.45 22.66 3.82
CA PRO A 215 -0.44 23.27 2.96
C PRO A 215 0.92 23.21 3.67
N MET A 216 2.00 23.19 2.88
CA MET A 216 3.34 23.40 3.42
C MET A 216 3.43 24.80 4.07
N VAL A 217 4.35 24.95 5.03
CA VAL A 217 4.48 26.21 5.79
C VAL A 217 4.77 27.36 4.83
N GLY A 218 3.89 28.37 4.83
CA GLY A 218 3.99 29.54 3.95
C GLY A 218 3.12 29.48 2.70
N ASP A 219 2.52 28.32 2.40
CA ASP A 219 1.69 28.12 1.22
C ASP A 219 0.19 28.12 1.53
N SER A 220 -0.62 28.19 0.47
CA SER A 220 -2.06 27.96 0.51
C SER A 220 -2.47 27.13 -0.70
N PHE A 221 -3.42 26.21 -0.51
CA PHE A 221 -4.00 25.51 -1.64
C PHE A 221 -4.73 26.47 -2.58
N THR A 222 -4.52 26.28 -3.87
CA THR A 222 -5.35 26.85 -4.92
C THR A 222 -6.71 26.14 -4.95
N ILE A 223 -7.75 26.83 -5.44
CA ILE A 223 -9.08 26.23 -5.65
C ILE A 223 -8.98 24.97 -6.50
N LYS A 224 -8.11 24.98 -7.52
CA LYS A 224 -7.86 23.84 -8.40
C LYS A 224 -7.35 22.62 -7.63
N GLU A 225 -6.40 22.79 -6.71
CA GLU A 225 -5.86 21.69 -5.90
C GLU A 225 -6.91 21.10 -4.97
N LEU A 226 -7.74 21.94 -4.35
CA LEU A 226 -8.82 21.49 -3.48
C LEU A 226 -9.87 20.68 -4.25
N VAL A 227 -10.24 21.14 -5.45
CA VAL A 227 -11.21 20.45 -6.31
C VAL A 227 -10.64 19.12 -6.80
N VAL A 228 -9.37 19.09 -7.20
CA VAL A 228 -8.70 17.85 -7.61
C VAL A 228 -8.67 16.84 -6.46
N ALA A 229 -8.38 17.30 -5.24
CA ALA A 229 -8.42 16.43 -4.07
C ALA A 229 -9.83 15.87 -3.81
N ASP A 230 -10.86 16.72 -3.86
CA ASP A 230 -12.26 16.31 -3.66
C ASP A 230 -12.72 15.29 -4.70
N LEU A 231 -12.39 15.51 -5.98
CA LEU A 231 -12.65 14.57 -7.07
C LEU A 231 -11.99 13.19 -6.82
N PHE A 232 -10.75 13.19 -6.33
CA PHE A 232 -10.03 11.94 -6.06
C PHE A 232 -10.59 11.19 -4.86
N ILE A 233 -10.95 11.92 -3.80
CA ILE A 233 -11.59 11.34 -2.61
C ILE A 233 -12.97 10.77 -2.95
N GLU A 234 -13.75 11.50 -3.75
CA GLU A 234 -15.05 11.04 -4.24
C GLU A 234 -14.87 9.77 -5.08
N LYS A 235 -13.95 9.77 -6.05
CA LYS A 235 -13.62 8.58 -6.86
C LYS A 235 -13.33 7.37 -5.97
N PHE A 236 -12.46 7.57 -4.98
CA PHE A 236 -11.95 6.48 -4.15
C PHE A 236 -13.02 5.88 -3.22
N SER A 237 -14.08 6.63 -2.94
CA SER A 237 -15.18 6.23 -2.06
C SER A 237 -16.38 5.61 -2.79
N LYS A 238 -16.31 5.47 -4.12
CA LYS A 238 -17.42 4.89 -4.89
C LYS A 238 -17.40 3.36 -4.85
N ASP A 239 -18.59 2.76 -4.82
CA ASP A 239 -18.81 1.30 -4.87
C ASP A 239 -18.75 0.74 -6.32
N SER A 240 -18.34 1.56 -7.28
CA SER A 240 -17.96 1.23 -8.66
C SER A 240 -17.53 2.52 -9.37
N PHE A 241 -16.53 2.49 -10.24
CA PHE A 241 -16.12 3.68 -10.98
C PHE A 241 -16.19 3.49 -12.50
N SER A 242 -17.01 4.31 -13.17
CA SER A 242 -16.89 4.53 -14.60
C SER A 242 -16.10 5.82 -14.83
N PRO A 243 -15.04 5.80 -15.66
CA PRO A 243 -14.23 6.99 -15.99
C PRO A 243 -15.04 8.19 -16.49
N ASP A 244 -16.21 7.94 -17.07
CA ASP A 244 -17.09 8.96 -17.67
C ASP A 244 -17.90 9.76 -16.64
N GLN A 245 -17.82 9.41 -15.34
CA GLN A 245 -18.75 9.90 -14.31
C GLN A 245 -18.21 11.00 -13.38
N LEU A 246 -17.00 11.53 -13.57
CA LEU A 246 -16.51 12.68 -12.79
C LEU A 246 -16.68 13.99 -13.57
N ARG A 247 -17.75 14.73 -13.23
CA ARG A 247 -17.97 16.11 -13.66
C ARG A 247 -18.26 16.96 -12.41
N ILE A 248 -17.39 17.92 -12.11
CA ILE A 248 -17.67 18.95 -11.11
C ILE A 248 -17.69 20.31 -11.81
N SER A 249 -18.74 21.08 -11.53
CA SER A 249 -18.84 22.50 -11.84
C SER A 249 -18.60 23.27 -10.54
N ILE A 250 -17.63 24.18 -10.53
CA ILE A 250 -17.33 25.03 -9.37
C ILE A 250 -17.97 26.39 -9.62
N ASP A 251 -18.73 26.87 -8.65
CA ASP A 251 -19.60 28.04 -8.80
C ASP A 251 -18.93 29.34 -8.31
N ASP A 252 -17.71 29.63 -8.80
CA ASP A 252 -17.03 30.92 -8.57
C ASP A 252 -16.66 31.65 -9.89
N SER A 253 -16.92 31.03 -11.04
CA SER A 253 -16.91 31.66 -12.36
C SER A 253 -17.57 30.73 -13.38
N PRO A 254 -18.61 31.16 -14.12
CA PRO A 254 -19.48 30.28 -14.93
C PRO A 254 -18.83 29.67 -16.18
N SER A 255 -17.50 29.63 -16.30
CA SER A 255 -16.81 29.23 -17.54
C SER A 255 -15.63 28.28 -17.39
N THR A 256 -15.25 27.83 -16.18
CA THR A 256 -14.15 26.88 -16.02
C THR A 256 -14.65 25.49 -15.62
N THR A 257 -14.93 24.65 -16.61
CA THR A 257 -15.19 23.23 -16.40
C THR A 257 -13.85 22.49 -16.28
N TYR A 258 -13.57 21.92 -15.11
CA TYR A 258 -12.47 20.98 -14.95
C TYR A 258 -12.97 19.59 -15.32
N THR A 259 -12.50 19.08 -16.46
CA THR A 259 -12.71 17.67 -16.82
C THR A 259 -11.44 16.91 -16.47
N LEU A 260 -11.54 15.93 -15.58
CA LEU A 260 -10.51 14.91 -15.44
C LEU A 260 -10.52 14.09 -16.74
N ARG A 261 -9.64 14.40 -17.69
CA ARG A 261 -9.43 13.52 -18.84
C ARG A 261 -8.50 12.40 -18.39
N SER A 262 -9.09 11.22 -18.25
CA SER A 262 -8.37 9.96 -18.12
C SER A 262 -7.51 9.75 -19.37
N THR A 263 -6.20 9.96 -19.26
CA THR A 263 -5.26 9.35 -20.20
C THR A 263 -4.62 8.08 -19.60
N MET A 264 -4.77 7.87 -18.28
CA MET A 264 -4.46 6.62 -17.56
C MET A 264 -5.45 6.30 -16.42
N GLY A 265 -6.51 7.11 -16.26
CA GLY A 265 -7.43 7.08 -15.10
C GLY A 265 -8.37 5.88 -15.03
N ASP A 266 -8.41 5.07 -16.10
CA ASP A 266 -9.26 3.87 -16.24
C ASP A 266 -8.68 2.66 -15.50
N LYS A 267 -7.39 2.70 -15.12
CA LYS A 267 -6.73 1.56 -14.47
C LYS A 267 -6.63 1.69 -12.95
N ALA A 268 -6.78 2.91 -12.40
CA ALA A 268 -6.68 3.17 -10.96
C ALA A 268 -7.93 2.68 -10.25
N LEU A 269 -7.76 1.61 -9.49
CA LEU A 269 -8.72 0.99 -8.60
C LEU A 269 -9.07 1.96 -7.47
N ASN A 270 -10.36 2.07 -7.16
CA ASN A 270 -10.82 2.57 -5.88
C ASN A 270 -10.78 1.46 -4.81
N PHE A 271 -11.18 1.78 -3.56
CA PHE A 271 -11.15 0.80 -2.47
C PHE A 271 -12.08 -0.41 -2.70
N TRP A 272 -13.28 -0.17 -3.25
CA TRP A 272 -14.22 -1.24 -3.56
C TRP A 272 -13.65 -2.18 -4.63
N GLU A 273 -13.08 -1.62 -5.70
CA GLU A 273 -12.45 -2.37 -6.78
C GLU A 273 -11.24 -3.16 -6.27
N ALA A 274 -10.34 -2.53 -5.51
CA ALA A 274 -9.15 -3.18 -4.96
C ALA A 274 -9.46 -4.38 -4.05
N THR A 275 -10.62 -4.37 -3.38
CA THR A 275 -11.10 -5.49 -2.54
C THR A 275 -11.98 -6.49 -3.31
N ARG A 276 -12.22 -6.26 -4.59
CA ARG A 276 -13.18 -6.99 -5.45
C ARG A 276 -14.60 -6.98 -4.86
N GLY A 277 -14.99 -5.83 -4.34
CA GLY A 277 -16.32 -5.54 -3.80
C GLY A 277 -16.60 -6.11 -2.40
N ARG A 278 -15.57 -6.51 -1.66
CA ARG A 278 -15.71 -7.11 -0.33
C ARG A 278 -15.76 -6.09 0.80
N ALA A 279 -15.26 -4.88 0.56
CA ALA A 279 -15.36 -3.77 1.49
C ALA A 279 -15.59 -2.45 0.75
N LYS A 280 -16.15 -1.47 1.47
CA LYS A 280 -16.40 -0.12 0.98
C LYS A 280 -15.92 0.92 1.96
N MET A 281 -15.65 2.10 1.41
CA MET A 281 -15.18 3.26 2.15
C MET A 281 -16.08 4.44 1.84
N GLU A 282 -16.49 5.14 2.89
CA GLU A 282 -17.14 6.44 2.82
C GLU A 282 -16.15 7.51 3.25
N ALA A 283 -15.90 8.49 2.39
CA ALA A 283 -15.19 9.70 2.78
C ALA A 283 -16.18 10.76 3.25
N GLY A 284 -15.84 11.46 4.33
CA GLY A 284 -16.54 12.70 4.68
C GLY A 284 -16.30 13.77 3.62
N TYR A 285 -17.32 14.57 3.31
CA TYR A 285 -17.21 15.70 2.37
C TYR A 285 -16.13 16.70 2.83
N LEU A 286 -15.23 17.12 1.92
CA LEU A 286 -14.25 18.18 2.17
C LEU A 286 -14.87 19.57 2.35
N GLN A 287 -16.19 19.71 2.22
CA GLN A 287 -16.91 21.01 2.21
C GLN A 287 -16.85 21.80 3.53
N SER A 288 -16.08 21.35 4.51
CA SER A 288 -15.77 22.11 5.72
C SER A 288 -14.28 22.45 5.81
N PHE A 289 -13.74 23.15 4.80
CA PHE A 289 -12.47 23.88 4.94
C PHE A 289 -12.62 24.94 6.02
N ARG A 290 -12.37 24.56 7.27
CA ARG A 290 -12.18 25.54 8.35
C ARG A 290 -10.73 25.97 8.29
N LYS A 291 -10.49 27.23 7.91
CA LYS A 291 -9.22 27.88 8.27
C LYS A 291 -9.02 27.67 9.79
N PRO A 292 -7.85 27.22 10.24
CA PRO A 292 -7.57 27.20 11.67
C PRO A 292 -7.82 28.61 12.22
N ALA A 293 -8.62 28.69 13.29
CA ALA A 293 -8.80 29.94 13.99
C ALA A 293 -7.41 30.40 14.45
N ARG A 294 -6.96 31.55 13.96
CA ARG A 294 -5.74 32.21 14.44
C ARG A 294 -5.96 32.74 15.84
#